data_AF-A0A927EDH4-F1
#
_entry.id   AF-A0A927EDH4-F1
#
_cell.length_a   1.000
_cell.length_b   1.000
_cell.length_c   1.000
_cell.angle_alpha   90.00
_cell.angle_beta   90.00
_cell.angle_gamma   90.00
#
_symmetry.space_group_name_H-M   'P 1'
#
loop_
_entity.id
_entity.type
_entity.pdbx_description
1 polymer ?
#
loop_
_entity_poly.entity_id
_entity_poly.type
_entity_poly.pdbx_seq_one_letter_code
_entity_poly.pdbx_strand_id
1 'polypeptide(L)'
;MINPLKALVAAPAGAMEPIRFEVRRDEAAGLWYAMDVGELGIVTEADTLDALRERVKQLLPECFGIENCPVELELCDSENNGPA
;
A
#
# COMPACT_ATOMS: atom_id res chain seq x y z
N MET A 1 19.55 6.11 3.51
CA MET A 1 18.46 5.85 2.55
C MET A 1 17.40 5.09 3.32
N ILE A 2 16.21 5.67 3.47
CA ILE A 2 15.04 4.93 3.99
C ILE A 2 14.51 4.16 2.79
N ASN A 3 14.67 2.84 2.79
CA ASN A 3 14.06 2.01 1.77
C ASN A 3 12.53 2.05 2.00
N PRO A 4 11.74 2.50 1.02
CA PRO A 4 10.29 2.48 1.16
C PRO A 4 9.79 1.04 1.23
N LEU A 5 8.89 0.78 2.17
CA LEU A 5 8.14 -0.47 2.19
C LEU A 5 7.18 -0.47 0.99
N LYS A 6 6.94 -1.61 0.37
CA LYS A 6 5.97 -1.71 -0.72
C LYS A 6 4.81 -2.57 -0.26
N ALA A 7 3.65 -1.95 -0.08
CA ALA A 7 2.42 -2.69 0.14
C ALA A 7 1.84 -3.16 -1.19
N LEU A 8 1.40 -4.41 -1.24
CA LEU A 8 0.73 -4.98 -2.39
C LEU A 8 -0.74 -5.24 -2.03
N VAL A 9 -1.65 -4.60 -2.74
CA VAL A 9 -3.07 -4.94 -2.67
C VAL A 9 -3.35 -5.93 -3.78
N ALA A 10 -3.75 -7.14 -3.39
CA ALA A 10 -4.22 -8.14 -4.34
C ALA A 10 -5.50 -7.61 -5.00
N ALA A 11 -5.46 -7.57 -6.33
CA ALA A 11 -6.57 -7.17 -7.18
C ALA A 11 -7.87 -7.90 -6.81
N PRO A 12 -9.04 -7.24 -6.91
CA PRO A 12 -10.31 -7.97 -6.84
C PRO A 12 -10.35 -9.01 -7.96
N ALA A 13 -11.07 -10.11 -7.76
CA ALA A 13 -11.24 -11.14 -8.78
C ALA A 13 -11.80 -10.52 -10.08
N GLY A 14 -10.95 -10.36 -11.10
CA GLY A 14 -11.29 -9.74 -12.38
C GLY A 14 -10.56 -8.44 -12.72
N ALA A 15 -9.81 -7.83 -11.80
CA ALA A 15 -8.93 -6.70 -12.14
C ALA A 15 -7.63 -7.19 -12.79
N MET A 16 -7.24 -6.49 -13.86
CA MET A 16 -6.14 -6.90 -14.74
C MET A 16 -4.76 -6.80 -14.06
N GLU A 17 -4.61 -5.91 -13.08
CA GLU A 17 -3.37 -5.73 -12.32
C GLU A 17 -3.64 -5.42 -10.83
N PRO A 18 -2.77 -5.88 -9.91
CA PRO A 18 -2.85 -5.57 -8.48
C PRO A 18 -2.56 -4.09 -8.23
N ILE A 19 -3.28 -3.51 -7.27
CA ILE A 19 -3.05 -2.13 -6.84
C ILE A 19 -1.83 -2.13 -5.92
N ARG A 20 -0.87 -1.24 -6.17
CA ARG A 20 0.37 -1.18 -5.39
C ARG A 20 0.44 0.14 -4.64
N PHE A 21 0.89 0.09 -3.40
CA PHE A 21 1.08 1.26 -2.58
C PHE A 21 2.55 1.33 -2.14
N GLU A 22 3.14 2.50 -2.29
CA GLU A 22 4.39 2.82 -1.63
C GLU A 22 4.08 3.22 -0.19
N VAL A 23 4.66 2.49 0.76
CA VAL A 23 4.50 2.73 2.19
C VAL A 23 5.77 3.31 2.77
N ARG A 24 5.66 4.48 3.39
CA ARG A 24 6.79 5.20 3.98
C ARG A 24 6.50 5.54 5.42
N ARG A 25 7.55 5.54 6.24
CA ARG A 25 7.49 6.08 7.60
C ARG A 25 7.98 7.52 7.58
N ASP A 26 7.18 8.42 8.14
CA ASP A 26 7.62 9.75 8.53
C ASP A 26 8.04 9.70 10.00
N GLU A 27 9.34 9.80 10.24
CA GLU A 27 9.89 9.80 11.60
C GLU A 27 9.64 11.11 12.35
N ALA A 28 9.44 12.23 11.64
CA ALA A 28 9.19 13.53 12.24
C ALA A 28 7.74 13.64 12.74
N ALA A 29 6.79 13.11 11.97
CA ALA A 29 5.38 13.04 12.35
C ALA A 29 5.04 11.80 13.20
N GLY A 30 5.90 10.77 13.17
CA GLY A 30 5.62 9.49 13.81
C GLY A 30 4.50 8.70 13.11
N LEU A 31 4.30 8.94 11.81
CA LEU A 31 3.20 8.38 11.02
C LEU A 31 3.72 7.48 9.90
N TRP A 32 2.84 6.61 9.43
CA TRP A 32 3.00 5.81 8.21
C TRP A 32 2.10 6.35 7.12
N TYR A 33 2.63 6.41 5.90
CA TYR A 33 1.96 6.89 4.71
C TYR A 33 1.83 5.75 3.72
N ALA A 34 0.67 5.63 3.07
CA ALA A 34 0.47 4.81 1.88
C ALA A 34 0.12 5.73 0.71
N MET A 35 0.89 5.62 -0.38
CA MET A 35 0.65 6.34 -1.62
C MET A 35 0.46 5.32 -2.74
N ASP A 36 -0.65 5.43 -3.47
CA ASP A 36 -0.85 4.67 -4.69
C ASP A 36 0.26 5.00 -5.70
N VAL A 37 0.81 3.96 -6.33
CA VAL A 37 1.79 4.12 -7.42
C VAL A 37 1.16 3.96 -8.80
N GLY A 38 -0.14 3.64 -8.85
CA GLY A 38 -0.95 3.57 -10.06
C GLY A 38 -1.69 4.87 -10.35
N GLU A 39 -2.91 4.73 -10.85
CA GLU A 39 -3.75 5.85 -11.32
C GLU A 39 -4.94 6.17 -10.39
N LEU A 40 -5.07 5.47 -9.25
CA LEU A 40 -6.15 5.71 -8.29
C LEU A 40 -5.90 6.98 -7.48
N GLY A 41 -4.64 7.39 -7.33
CA GLY A 41 -4.27 8.64 -6.64
C GLY A 41 -4.59 8.62 -5.15
N ILE A 42 -4.65 7.43 -4.54
CA ILE A 42 -4.93 7.26 -3.12
C ILE A 42 -3.70 7.70 -2.32
N VAL A 43 -3.91 8.62 -1.38
CA VAL A 43 -2.90 9.00 -0.39
C VAL A 43 -3.55 8.98 0.98
N THR A 44 -3.00 8.21 1.91
CA THR A 44 -3.52 8.12 3.27
C THR A 44 -2.41 7.88 4.29
N GLU A 45 -2.71 8.14 5.55
CA GLU A 45 -1.75 8.05 6.66
C GLU A 45 -2.39 7.43 7.90
N ALA A 46 -1.57 6.83 8.75
CA ALA A 46 -1.98 6.32 10.07
C ALA A 46 -0.79 6.24 11.03
N ASP A 47 -1.08 6.08 12.32
CA ASP A 47 -0.09 5.95 13.40
C ASP A 47 0.70 4.63 13.36
N THR A 48 0.10 3.56 12.84
CA THR A 48 0.66 2.21 12.77
C THR A 48 0.43 1.59 11.40
N LEU A 49 1.26 0.62 11.03
CA LEU A 49 1.10 -0.14 9.78
C LEU A 49 -0.25 -0.87 9.72
N ASP A 50 -0.71 -1.44 10.84
CA ASP A 50 -2.00 -2.12 10.90
C ASP A 50 -3.17 -1.14 10.71
N ALA A 51 -3.13 0.02 11.36
CA ALA A 51 -4.13 1.06 11.14
C ALA A 51 -4.11 1.58 9.69
N LEU A 52 -2.93 1.71 9.08
CA LEU A 52 -2.79 2.11 7.69
C LEU A 52 -3.42 1.06 6.75
N ARG A 53 -3.17 -0.23 7.02
CA ARG A 53 -3.76 -1.35 6.28
C ARG A 53 -5.28 -1.32 6.34
N GLU A 54 -5.86 -1.18 7.53
CA GLU A 54 -7.31 -1.11 7.70
C GLU A 54 -7.91 0.12 7.02
N ARG A 55 -7.20 1.25 7.05
CA ARG A 55 -7.62 2.47 6.35
C ARG A 55 -7.64 2.29 4.83
N VAL A 56 -6.61 1.65 4.26
CA VAL A 56 -6.60 1.32 2.82
C VAL A 56 -7.74 0.36 2.47
N LYS A 57 -8.02 -0.66 3.30
CA LYS A 57 -9.15 -1.58 3.10
C LYS A 57 -10.51 -0.88 3.08
N GLN A 58 -10.67 0.20 3.84
CA GLN A 58 -11.91 1.00 3.87
C GLN A 58 -12.02 1.93 2.67
N LEU A 59 -10.92 2.59 2.27
CA LEU A 59 -10.91 3.54 1.16
C LEU A 59 -11.20 2.90 -0.21
N LEU A 60 -10.73 1.68 -0.44
CA LEU A 60 -10.92 0.97 -1.71
C LEU A 60 -12.41 0.79 -2.09
N PRO A 61 -13.29 0.25 -1.22
CA PRO A 61 -14.71 0.15 -1.51
C PRO A 61 -15.40 1.52 -1.45
N GLU A 62 -15.09 2.36 -0.45
CA GLU A 62 -15.79 3.63 -0.25
C GLU A 62 -15.56 4.65 -1.36
N CYS A 63 -14.33 4.74 -1.88
CA CYS A 63 -13.96 5.75 -2.87
C CYS A 63 -13.97 5.22 -4.31
N PHE A 64 -13.74 3.92 -4.52
CA PHE A 64 -13.52 3.35 -5.86
C PHE A 64 -14.45 2.18 -6.19
N GLY A 65 -15.30 1.74 -5.25
CA GLY A 65 -16.19 0.58 -5.45
C GLY A 65 -15.43 -0.73 -5.62
N ILE A 66 -14.18 -0.80 -5.12
CA ILE A 66 -13.32 -1.96 -5.26
C ILE A 66 -13.53 -2.87 -4.03
N GLU A 67 -14.35 -3.90 -4.19
CA GLU A 67 -14.73 -4.81 -3.12
C GLU A 67 -13.83 -6.06 -3.03
N ASN A 68 -13.79 -6.69 -1.85
CA ASN A 68 -13.14 -7.99 -1.61
C ASN A 68 -11.65 -8.06 -2.00
N CYS A 69 -10.90 -6.97 -1.77
CA CYS A 69 -9.46 -6.93 -2.03
C CYS A 69 -8.63 -7.33 -0.80
N PRO A 70 -7.81 -8.39 -0.87
CA PRO A 70 -6.81 -8.65 0.15
C PRO A 70 -5.75 -7.54 0.15
N VAL A 71 -5.65 -6.80 1.25
CA VAL A 71 -4.55 -5.85 1.47
C VAL A 71 -3.47 -6.57 2.26
N GLU A 72 -2.27 -6.70 1.69
CA GLU A 72 -1.10 -7.28 2.33
C GLU A 72 0.05 -6.27 2.35
N LEU A 73 0.65 -6.06 3.52
CA LEU A 73 1.81 -5.20 3.67
C LEU A 73 3.05 -6.08 3.62
N GLU A 74 3.85 -5.94 2.57
CA GLU A 74 5.12 -6.66 2.44
C GLU A 74 6.28 -5.71 2.74
N LEU A 75 7.21 -6.15 3.58
CA LEU A 75 8.48 -5.44 3.73
C LEU A 75 9.31 -5.75 2.50
N CYS A 76 9.49 -4.77 1.62
CA CYS A 76 10.39 -4.95 0.48
C CYS A 76 11.83 -4.83 1.00
N ASP A 77 12.41 -5.95 1.42
CA ASP A 77 13.85 -6.05 1.64
C ASP A 77 14.53 -5.69 0.31
N SER A 78 15.21 -4.55 0.31
CA SER A 78 15.96 -4.08 -0.85
C SER A 78 17.23 -4.90 -1.01
N GLU A 79 17.08 -6.19 -1.32
CA GLU A 79 18.18 -7.10 -1.70
C GLU A 79 17.82 -8.06 -2.84
N ASN A 80 16.72 -7.85 -3.56
CA ASN A 80 16.51 -8.56 -4.84
C ASN A 80 16.96 -7.68 -6.01
N ASN A 81 18.28 -7.62 -6.20
CA ASN A 81 18.84 -7.51 -7.54
C ASN A 81 18.15 -8.58 -8.40
N GLY A 82 17.58 -8.19 -9.54
CA GLY A 82 16.99 -9.13 -10.49
C GLY A 82 17.94 -10.29 -10.84
N PRO A 83 17.44 -11.39 -11.43
CA PRO A 83 18.27 -12.53 -11.75
C PRO A 83 19.47 -12.10 -12.61
N ALA A 84 20.65 -12.57 -12.22
CA ALA A 84 21.91 -12.46 -12.97
C ALA A 84 21.82 -13.10 -14.36
#